data_AF-A0A2Z4LLF9-F1
#
_entry.id   AF-A0A2Z4LLF9-F1
#
_cell.length_a   1.000
_cell.length_b   1.000
_cell.length_c   1.000
_cell.angle_alpha   90.00
_cell.angle_beta   90.00
_cell.angle_gamma   90.00
#
_symmetry.space_group_name_H-M   'P 1'
#
loop_
_entity.id
_entity.type
_entity.pdbx_description
1 polymer ?
#
loop_
_entity_poly.entity_id
_entity_poly.type
_entity_poly.pdbx_seq_one_letter_code
_entity_poly.pdbx_strand_id
1 'polypeptide(L)'
;MKKLNKWLIPLSFTPILTTPIIAAACDKKVVINENVEYETKLGLSISKKAYNQQNITADEVVSKLINLNSWNEIKKVLNKYSIPFNDEEIPSIATYKVSSSTHAHSDGGIIHLDIIRVINNAEETTRFTIAGFKEEIATITLANYHFIPTLKLSISATEFINELKASQNFNDRLNVFKKYYNIEKTNENIATQFDFDFTNISINKGHDENYEITINGYISINESTQEKTNINEVIKLEGFSGA
;
A
#
# COMPACT_ATOMS: atom_id res chain seq x y z
N MET A 1 -60.49 78.24 -11.70
CA MET A 1 -59.06 77.85 -11.85
C MET A 1 -58.79 76.68 -10.90
N LYS A 2 -58.44 75.51 -11.45
CA LYS A 2 -58.05 74.30 -10.72
C LYS A 2 -56.57 74.40 -10.33
N LYS A 3 -56.19 74.05 -9.11
CA LYS A 3 -54.84 73.56 -8.80
C LYS A 3 -54.91 72.44 -7.76
N LEU A 4 -54.73 71.21 -8.24
CA LEU A 4 -54.39 70.02 -7.47
C LEU A 4 -52.89 70.04 -7.19
N ASN A 5 -52.47 69.73 -5.96
CA ASN A 5 -51.07 69.42 -5.66
C ASN A 5 -50.96 68.05 -4.98
N LYS A 6 -49.96 67.31 -5.45
CA LYS A 6 -49.64 65.88 -5.28
C LYS A 6 -48.97 65.61 -3.92
N TRP A 7 -49.33 64.53 -3.22
CA TRP A 7 -48.57 63.26 -3.05
C TRP A 7 -47.30 63.34 -2.19
N LEU A 8 -47.23 62.58 -1.09
CA LEU A 8 -46.36 61.39 -0.92
C LEU A 8 -46.50 60.75 0.47
N ILE A 9 -46.31 59.43 0.49
CA ILE A 9 -46.59 58.42 1.52
C ILE A 9 -45.32 58.15 2.36
N PRO A 10 -45.41 57.87 3.68
CA PRO A 10 -44.23 57.54 4.48
C PRO A 10 -43.74 56.09 4.26
N LEU A 11 -42.41 55.92 4.09
CA LEU A 11 -41.74 54.61 4.15
C LEU A 11 -41.62 54.15 5.61
N SER A 12 -42.15 52.97 5.91
CA SER A 12 -41.87 52.22 7.13
C SER A 12 -40.66 51.30 6.91
N PHE A 13 -39.61 51.48 7.71
CA PHE A 13 -38.48 50.55 7.82
C PHE A 13 -38.86 49.40 8.76
N THR A 14 -38.73 48.16 8.30
CA THR A 14 -38.72 46.97 9.16
C THR A 14 -37.27 46.57 9.48
N PRO A 15 -36.92 46.20 10.72
CA PRO A 15 -35.62 45.64 11.04
C PRO A 15 -35.58 44.16 10.65
N ILE A 16 -34.56 43.78 9.87
CA ILE A 16 -34.26 42.38 9.56
C ILE A 16 -33.57 41.79 10.79
N LEU A 17 -34.28 40.91 11.52
CA LEU A 17 -33.70 40.04 12.53
C LEU A 17 -32.79 39.02 11.83
N THR A 18 -31.48 39.15 12.02
CA THR A 18 -30.50 38.15 11.61
C THR A 18 -30.45 37.06 12.67
N THR A 19 -31.07 35.91 12.38
CA THR A 19 -30.85 34.71 13.19
C THR A 19 -29.45 34.15 12.89
N PRO A 20 -28.67 33.74 13.90
CA PRO A 20 -27.43 33.01 13.66
C PRO A 20 -27.79 31.65 13.06
N ILE A 21 -27.29 31.39 11.86
CA ILE A 21 -27.32 30.07 11.25
C ILE A 21 -26.42 29.19 12.11
N ILE A 22 -27.02 28.35 12.95
CA ILE A 22 -26.32 27.23 13.58
C ILE A 22 -25.93 26.31 12.43
N ALA A 23 -24.66 26.36 12.04
CA ALA A 23 -24.06 25.37 11.17
C ALA A 23 -24.12 24.04 11.92
N ALA A 24 -25.13 23.23 11.63
CA ALA A 24 -25.10 21.82 11.95
C ALA A 24 -23.85 21.25 11.29
N ALA A 25 -22.88 20.84 12.11
CA ALA A 25 -21.80 19.98 11.67
C ALA A 25 -22.47 18.68 11.18
N CYS A 26 -22.69 18.61 9.87
CA CYS A 26 -23.01 17.36 9.20
C CYS A 26 -21.79 16.46 9.38
N ASP A 27 -21.83 15.60 10.40
CA ASP A 27 -21.13 14.33 10.34
C ASP A 27 -21.60 13.63 9.07
N LYS A 28 -20.77 13.69 8.01
CA LYS A 28 -20.96 12.86 6.84
C LYS A 28 -20.97 11.42 7.35
N LYS A 29 -22.16 10.82 7.49
CA LYS A 29 -22.29 9.37 7.55
C LYS A 29 -21.59 8.84 6.31
N VAL A 30 -20.47 8.15 6.53
CA VAL A 30 -19.80 7.37 5.52
C VAL A 30 -20.86 6.46 4.92
N VAL A 31 -21.13 6.62 3.63
CA VAL A 31 -22.01 5.71 2.89
C VAL A 31 -21.21 4.43 2.77
N ILE A 32 -21.51 3.48 3.65
CA ILE A 32 -20.88 2.17 3.65
C ILE A 32 -21.60 1.35 2.57
N ASN A 33 -20.84 0.92 1.55
CA ASN A 33 -21.30 0.00 0.51
C ASN A 33 -21.80 -1.30 1.16
N GLU A 34 -22.97 -1.83 0.78
CA GLU A 34 -23.71 -2.90 1.47
C GLU A 34 -23.02 -4.28 1.55
N ASN A 35 -21.72 -4.38 1.24
CA ASN A 35 -20.97 -5.64 1.23
C ASN A 35 -19.62 -5.48 1.95
N VAL A 36 -19.66 -5.04 3.21
CA VAL A 36 -18.47 -5.00 4.06
C VAL A 36 -18.21 -6.38 4.62
N GLU A 37 -17.11 -6.99 4.20
CA GLU A 37 -16.63 -8.21 4.83
C GLU A 37 -15.89 -7.85 6.12
N TYR A 38 -16.37 -8.37 7.24
CA TYR A 38 -15.77 -8.22 8.55
C TYR A 38 -14.98 -9.47 8.94
N GLU A 39 -13.95 -9.26 9.74
CA GLU A 39 -13.31 -10.28 10.55
C GLU A 39 -13.67 -10.00 12.02
N THR A 40 -14.23 -11.00 12.70
CA THR A 40 -14.71 -10.88 14.08
C THR A 40 -13.85 -11.71 15.02
N LYS A 41 -13.14 -11.05 15.95
CA LYS A 41 -12.28 -11.67 16.95
C LYS A 41 -12.33 -10.83 18.24
N LEU A 42 -12.19 -11.47 19.40
CA LEU A 42 -12.16 -10.78 20.71
C LEU A 42 -13.39 -9.90 21.03
N GLY A 43 -14.55 -10.11 20.38
CA GLY A 43 -15.74 -9.25 20.50
C GLY A 43 -15.66 -7.95 19.67
N LEU A 44 -14.65 -7.84 18.79
CA LEU A 44 -14.47 -6.77 17.83
C LEU A 44 -14.72 -7.30 16.43
N SER A 45 -15.48 -6.56 15.62
CA SER A 45 -15.55 -6.78 14.18
C SER A 45 -14.83 -5.65 13.47
N ILE A 46 -13.78 -5.95 12.70
CA ILE A 46 -13.03 -4.97 11.90
C ILE A 46 -13.12 -5.40 10.44
N SER A 47 -13.39 -4.46 9.53
CA SER A 47 -13.47 -4.79 8.12
C SER A 47 -12.12 -5.28 7.60
N LYS A 48 -12.16 -6.30 6.74
CA LYS A 48 -10.97 -6.78 6.01
C LYS A 48 -10.44 -5.78 4.98
N LYS A 49 -11.15 -4.67 4.75
CA LYS A 49 -10.80 -3.67 3.74
C LYS A 49 -10.98 -2.24 4.25
N ALA A 50 -9.97 -1.40 4.04
CA ALA A 50 -10.05 0.04 4.12
C ALA A 50 -10.61 0.62 2.82
N TYR A 51 -11.46 1.64 2.91
CA TYR A 51 -12.13 2.23 1.75
C TYR A 51 -11.52 3.58 1.37
N ASN A 52 -11.30 3.79 0.06
CA ASN A 52 -10.76 5.03 -0.50
C ASN A 52 -9.37 5.43 0.05
N GLN A 53 -8.53 4.44 0.39
CA GLN A 53 -7.19 4.66 0.95
C GLN A 53 -6.05 4.30 -0.03
N GLN A 54 -6.33 4.21 -1.33
CA GLN A 54 -5.34 3.80 -2.35
C GLN A 54 -4.17 4.79 -2.52
N ASN A 55 -4.24 5.97 -1.88
CA ASN A 55 -3.17 6.98 -1.89
C ASN A 55 -2.41 7.06 -0.55
N ILE A 56 -2.80 6.27 0.45
CA ILE A 56 -2.20 6.25 1.79
C ILE A 56 -1.45 4.93 1.96
N THR A 57 -0.20 4.97 2.41
CA THR A 57 0.62 3.77 2.62
C THR A 57 0.20 3.04 3.88
N ALA A 58 0.32 1.70 3.89
CA ALA A 58 0.04 0.90 5.08
C ALA A 58 0.96 1.29 6.25
N ASP A 59 2.23 1.60 5.98
CA ASP A 59 3.20 2.10 6.97
C ASP A 59 2.75 3.39 7.65
N GLU A 60 2.19 4.35 6.89
CA GLU A 60 1.70 5.61 7.46
C GLU A 60 0.63 5.31 8.53
N VAL A 61 -0.30 4.42 8.23
CA VAL A 61 -1.40 4.06 9.14
C VAL A 61 -0.88 3.28 10.35
N VAL A 62 0.01 2.31 10.14
CA VAL A 62 0.64 1.53 11.22
C VAL A 62 1.38 2.46 12.20
N SER A 63 2.07 3.49 11.71
CA SER A 63 2.74 4.48 12.57
C SER A 63 1.78 5.24 13.51
N LYS A 64 0.49 5.32 13.16
CA LYS A 64 -0.56 5.93 13.99
C LYS A 64 -1.25 4.94 14.91
N LEU A 65 -1.21 3.65 14.60
CA LEU A 65 -1.83 2.58 15.38
C LEU A 65 -0.89 2.05 16.46
N ILE A 66 0.40 1.95 16.18
CA ILE A 66 1.35 1.27 17.05
C ILE A 66 1.41 1.94 18.43
N ASN A 67 1.38 1.13 19.48
CA ASN A 67 1.38 1.55 20.89
C ASN A 67 0.17 2.37 21.36
N LEU A 68 -0.94 2.40 20.61
CA LEU A 68 -2.20 2.93 21.15
C LEU A 68 -2.71 2.05 22.29
N ASN A 69 -3.05 2.66 23.43
CA ASN A 69 -3.34 1.93 24.67
C ASN A 69 -4.83 1.95 25.04
N SER A 70 -5.70 2.42 24.15
CA SER A 70 -7.14 2.43 24.37
C SER A 70 -7.94 2.21 23.10
N TRP A 71 -9.09 1.52 23.23
CA TRP A 71 -10.03 1.32 22.13
C TRP A 71 -10.52 2.63 21.51
N ASN A 72 -10.73 3.68 22.32
CA ASN A 72 -11.18 4.98 21.80
C ASN A 72 -10.13 5.66 20.92
N GLU A 73 -8.83 5.50 21.20
CA GLU A 73 -7.77 6.00 20.31
C GLU A 73 -7.71 5.18 19.03
N ILE A 74 -7.83 3.85 19.13
CA ILE A 74 -7.84 2.94 17.98
C ILE A 74 -8.99 3.33 17.03
N LYS A 75 -10.21 3.52 17.56
CA LYS A 75 -11.38 3.95 16.77
C LYS A 75 -11.16 5.25 16.00
N LYS A 76 -10.45 6.22 16.60
CA LYS A 76 -10.15 7.50 15.91
C LYS A 76 -9.29 7.25 14.68
N VAL A 77 -8.32 6.35 14.76
CA VAL A 77 -7.46 6.00 13.63
C VAL A 77 -8.24 5.18 12.59
N LEU A 78 -9.00 4.17 13.01
CA LEU A 78 -9.84 3.38 12.10
C LEU A 78 -10.81 4.26 11.31
N ASN A 79 -11.50 5.19 11.99
CA ASN A 79 -12.39 6.16 11.35
C ASN A 79 -11.64 7.09 10.39
N LYS A 80 -10.49 7.64 10.81
CA LYS A 80 -9.68 8.54 9.99
C LYS A 80 -9.29 7.90 8.66
N TYR A 81 -8.94 6.62 8.69
CA TYR A 81 -8.51 5.86 7.51
C TYR A 81 -9.64 5.01 6.91
N SER A 82 -10.90 5.34 7.19
CA SER A 82 -12.08 4.69 6.58
C SER A 82 -12.04 3.15 6.66
N ILE A 83 -11.67 2.63 7.83
CA ILE A 83 -11.71 1.21 8.18
C ILE A 83 -12.96 0.98 9.03
N PRO A 84 -14.04 0.38 8.47
CA PRO A 84 -15.25 0.11 9.23
C PRO A 84 -14.98 -0.87 10.38
N PHE A 85 -15.67 -0.66 11.50
CA PHE A 85 -15.64 -1.56 12.64
C PHE A 85 -17.02 -1.59 13.32
N ASN A 86 -17.29 -2.65 14.08
CA ASN A 86 -18.41 -2.78 15.01
C ASN A 86 -17.86 -3.26 16.38
N ASP A 87 -18.20 -2.53 17.43
CA ASP A 87 -17.80 -2.77 18.82
C ASP A 87 -18.98 -3.07 19.77
N GLU A 88 -20.17 -3.38 19.25
CA GLU A 88 -21.36 -3.68 20.04
C GLU A 88 -21.22 -4.96 20.88
N GLU A 89 -20.37 -5.89 20.45
CA GLU A 89 -20.10 -7.17 21.14
C GLU A 89 -18.90 -7.12 22.09
N ILE A 90 -18.32 -5.94 22.34
CA ILE A 90 -17.24 -5.79 23.31
C ILE A 90 -17.76 -6.13 24.73
N PRO A 91 -17.10 -7.03 25.47
CA PRO A 91 -17.39 -7.24 26.88
C PRO A 91 -17.12 -5.96 27.70
N SER A 92 -18.04 -5.57 28.58
CA SER A 92 -17.96 -4.30 29.34
C SER A 92 -16.71 -4.16 30.23
N ILE A 93 -16.12 -5.27 30.65
CA ILE A 93 -14.91 -5.33 31.48
C ILE A 93 -13.62 -5.38 30.66
N ALA A 94 -13.70 -5.46 29.34
CA ALA A 94 -12.55 -5.58 28.47
C ALA A 94 -11.93 -4.22 28.17
N THR A 95 -10.60 -4.19 28.13
CA THR A 95 -9.84 -3.07 27.56
C THR A 95 -9.02 -3.56 26.37
N TYR A 96 -8.69 -2.66 25.45
CA TYR A 96 -7.97 -3.00 24.23
C TYR A 96 -6.82 -2.03 23.99
N LYS A 97 -5.70 -2.58 23.53
CA LYS A 97 -4.50 -1.85 23.08
C LYS A 97 -3.95 -2.49 21.81
N VAL A 98 -3.13 -1.76 21.08
CA VAL A 98 -2.43 -2.26 19.90
C VAL A 98 -1.10 -2.88 20.32
N SER A 99 -0.85 -4.10 19.88
CA SER A 99 0.43 -4.79 20.07
C SER A 99 1.54 -4.13 19.23
N SER A 100 2.76 -4.12 19.76
CA SER A 100 3.96 -3.70 19.03
C SER A 100 4.30 -4.60 17.84
N SER A 101 3.67 -5.79 17.72
CA SER A 101 3.80 -6.68 16.57
C SER A 101 2.98 -6.26 15.34
N THR A 102 2.15 -5.23 15.47
CA THR A 102 1.41 -4.61 14.35
C THR A 102 2.39 -4.09 13.30
N HIS A 103 2.21 -4.49 12.05
CA HIS A 103 3.11 -4.11 10.95
C HIS A 103 2.36 -3.99 9.62
N ALA A 104 3.00 -3.33 8.66
CA ALA A 104 2.53 -3.21 7.29
C ALA A 104 3.19 -4.25 6.39
N HIS A 105 2.46 -4.64 5.34
CA HIS A 105 2.97 -5.26 4.12
C HIS A 105 2.72 -4.24 3.01
N SER A 106 3.66 -3.32 2.85
CA SER A 106 3.49 -2.15 1.98
C SER A 106 3.45 -2.53 0.50
N ASP A 107 4.15 -3.59 0.12
CA ASP A 107 4.07 -4.23 -1.20
C ASP A 107 2.66 -4.71 -1.57
N GLY A 108 1.89 -5.19 -0.58
CA GLY A 108 0.50 -5.62 -0.74
C GLY A 108 -0.56 -4.59 -0.35
N GLY A 109 -0.17 -3.40 0.14
CA GLY A 109 -1.12 -2.42 0.67
C GLY A 109 -1.96 -2.98 1.83
N ILE A 110 -1.34 -3.80 2.69
CA ILE A 110 -2.00 -4.54 3.77
C ILE A 110 -1.43 -4.13 5.14
N ILE A 111 -2.31 -4.12 6.14
CA ILE A 111 -1.94 -4.00 7.55
C ILE A 111 -2.27 -5.30 8.27
N HIS A 112 -1.32 -5.79 9.07
CA HIS A 112 -1.57 -6.76 10.13
C HIS A 112 -1.72 -6.02 11.44
N LEU A 113 -2.97 -5.79 11.85
CA LEU A 113 -3.32 -5.10 13.08
C LEU A 113 -3.47 -6.11 14.22
N ASP A 114 -2.49 -6.13 15.12
CA ASP A 114 -2.48 -7.01 16.27
C ASP A 114 -3.11 -6.28 17.47
N ILE A 115 -4.27 -6.75 17.92
CA ILE A 115 -5.02 -6.19 19.05
C ILE A 115 -4.85 -7.08 20.26
N ILE A 116 -4.51 -6.46 21.39
CA ILE A 116 -4.47 -7.10 22.71
C ILE A 116 -5.73 -6.73 23.46
N ARG A 117 -6.50 -7.73 23.88
CA ARG A 117 -7.62 -7.60 24.83
C ARG A 117 -7.13 -7.95 26.23
N VAL A 118 -7.51 -7.14 27.21
CA VAL A 118 -7.26 -7.41 28.63
C VAL A 118 -8.57 -7.54 29.39
N ILE A 119 -8.77 -8.68 30.07
CA ILE A 119 -9.89 -8.95 30.98
C ILE A 119 -9.32 -9.53 32.26
N ASN A 120 -9.58 -8.92 33.42
CA ASN A 120 -9.10 -9.40 34.72
C ASN A 120 -7.58 -9.70 34.74
N ASN A 121 -6.78 -8.83 34.14
CA ASN A 121 -5.32 -8.94 33.96
C ASN A 121 -4.84 -10.10 33.06
N ALA A 122 -5.75 -10.85 32.43
CA ALA A 122 -5.38 -11.80 31.38
C ALA A 122 -5.33 -11.09 30.02
N GLU A 123 -4.23 -11.26 29.30
CA GLU A 123 -4.04 -10.69 27.96
C GLU A 123 -4.27 -11.76 26.88
N GLU A 124 -4.98 -11.40 25.82
CA GLU A 124 -5.15 -12.22 24.63
C GLU A 124 -4.87 -11.36 23.40
N THR A 125 -3.99 -11.82 22.51
CA THR A 125 -3.61 -11.09 21.30
C THR A 125 -4.17 -11.79 20.08
N THR A 126 -4.75 -11.03 19.15
CA THR A 126 -5.20 -11.55 17.86
C THR A 126 -4.82 -10.60 16.73
N ARG A 127 -4.69 -11.14 15.53
CA ARG A 127 -4.40 -10.38 14.31
C ARG A 127 -5.66 -10.13 13.51
N PHE A 128 -5.83 -8.92 13.01
CA PHE A 128 -6.77 -8.58 11.94
C PHE A 128 -5.99 -8.23 10.67
N THR A 129 -6.44 -8.73 9.52
CA THR A 129 -5.83 -8.40 8.23
C THR A 129 -6.69 -7.41 7.48
N ILE A 130 -6.13 -6.24 7.17
CA ILE A 130 -6.85 -5.12 6.55
C ILE A 130 -6.13 -4.71 5.26
N ALA A 131 -6.76 -4.94 4.11
CA ALA A 131 -6.25 -4.55 2.80
C ALA A 131 -6.83 -3.20 2.34
N GLY A 132 -6.39 -2.71 1.18
CA GLY A 132 -7.01 -1.56 0.50
C GLY A 132 -6.24 -0.24 0.63
N PHE A 133 -5.02 -0.29 1.15
CA PHE A 133 -4.07 0.82 1.16
C PHE A 133 -3.27 0.89 -0.15
N LYS A 134 -2.46 1.92 -0.31
CA LYS A 134 -1.52 2.07 -1.42
C LYS A 134 -0.49 0.93 -1.40
N GLU A 135 -0.40 0.21 -2.51
CA GLU A 135 0.68 -0.74 -2.77
C GLU A 135 1.96 0.04 -3.14
N GLU A 136 3.03 -0.25 -2.42
CA GLU A 136 4.38 0.29 -2.66
C GLU A 136 5.27 -0.85 -3.11
N ILE A 137 5.16 -1.14 -4.41
CA ILE A 137 5.99 -2.14 -5.06
C ILE A 137 7.41 -1.59 -5.12
N ALA A 138 8.31 -2.18 -4.34
CA ALA A 138 9.73 -1.83 -4.37
C ALA A 138 10.27 -2.10 -5.78
N THR A 139 10.77 -1.06 -6.45
CA THR A 139 11.45 -1.24 -7.74
C THR A 139 12.94 -1.44 -7.52
N ILE A 140 13.52 -2.42 -8.21
CA ILE A 140 14.97 -2.56 -8.33
C ILE A 140 15.40 -1.66 -9.50
N THR A 141 16.44 -0.86 -9.32
CA THR A 141 17.01 -0.07 -10.42
C THR A 141 18.35 -0.67 -10.80
N LEU A 142 18.50 -1.11 -12.06
CA LEU A 142 19.78 -1.55 -12.62
C LEU A 142 20.06 -0.72 -13.86
N ALA A 143 21.18 0.00 -13.86
CA ALA A 143 21.48 1.00 -14.88
C ALA A 143 20.28 1.96 -15.10
N ASN A 144 19.75 2.02 -16.32
CA ASN A 144 18.60 2.83 -16.73
C ASN A 144 17.30 2.01 -16.82
N TYR A 145 17.18 0.93 -16.05
CA TYR A 145 16.00 0.07 -16.02
C TYR A 145 15.45 -0.04 -14.60
N HIS A 146 14.14 0.18 -14.46
CA HIS A 146 13.37 -0.10 -13.26
C HIS A 146 12.65 -1.42 -13.41
N PHE A 147 12.86 -2.33 -12.47
CA PHE A 147 12.25 -3.65 -12.41
C PHE A 147 11.29 -3.66 -11.26
N ILE A 148 10.08 -4.10 -11.51
CA ILE A 148 9.19 -4.58 -10.46
C ILE A 148 9.53 -6.07 -10.28
N PRO A 149 10.08 -6.49 -9.12
CA PRO A 149 10.58 -7.86 -8.89
C PRO A 149 9.46 -8.89 -8.67
N THR A 150 8.24 -8.58 -9.06
CA THR A 150 7.08 -9.48 -9.03
C THR A 150 6.85 -10.08 -10.41
N LEU A 151 6.75 -11.41 -10.49
CA LEU A 151 6.45 -12.11 -11.72
C LEU A 151 5.02 -11.83 -12.21
N LYS A 152 4.89 -11.44 -13.48
CA LYS A 152 3.61 -11.34 -14.20
C LYS A 152 3.10 -12.69 -14.69
N LEU A 153 4.00 -13.63 -14.94
CA LEU A 153 3.72 -14.98 -15.44
C LEU A 153 4.49 -15.98 -14.61
N SER A 154 3.82 -17.08 -14.24
CA SER A 154 4.48 -18.16 -13.50
C SER A 154 5.54 -18.85 -14.36
N ILE A 155 6.70 -19.11 -13.77
CA ILE A 155 7.81 -19.86 -14.36
C ILE A 155 8.66 -20.43 -13.22
N SER A 156 9.30 -21.58 -13.47
CA SER A 156 10.29 -22.11 -12.53
C SER A 156 11.62 -21.38 -12.60
N ALA A 157 12.37 -21.38 -11.49
CA ALA A 157 13.66 -20.70 -11.45
C ALA A 157 14.62 -21.25 -12.52
N THR A 158 14.62 -22.57 -12.71
CA THR A 158 15.46 -23.27 -13.68
C THR A 158 15.07 -22.96 -15.13
N GLU A 159 13.78 -22.96 -15.47
CA GLU A 159 13.34 -22.60 -16.81
C GLU A 159 13.70 -21.15 -17.15
N PHE A 160 13.51 -20.23 -16.20
CA PHE A 160 13.86 -18.82 -16.40
C PHE A 160 15.36 -18.64 -16.67
N ILE A 161 16.22 -19.28 -15.87
CA ILE A 161 17.67 -19.25 -16.08
C ILE A 161 18.05 -19.85 -17.44
N ASN A 162 17.38 -20.92 -17.87
CA ASN A 162 17.65 -21.55 -19.16
C ASN A 162 17.26 -20.62 -20.33
N GLU A 163 16.13 -19.91 -20.26
CA GLU A 163 15.76 -18.90 -21.27
C GLU A 163 16.80 -17.77 -21.31
N LEU A 164 17.30 -17.32 -20.15
CA LEU A 164 18.35 -16.30 -20.07
C LEU A 164 19.69 -16.77 -20.65
N LYS A 165 20.11 -18.01 -20.37
CA LYS A 165 21.36 -18.59 -20.91
C LYS A 165 21.29 -18.86 -22.41
N ALA A 166 20.10 -19.15 -22.95
CA ALA A 166 19.90 -19.36 -24.38
C ALA A 166 19.93 -18.06 -25.20
N SER A 167 19.83 -16.90 -24.55
CA SER A 167 19.80 -15.59 -25.18
C SER A 167 21.20 -15.14 -25.62
N GLN A 168 21.34 -14.70 -26.88
CA GLN A 168 22.66 -14.43 -27.48
C GLN A 168 23.22 -13.07 -27.09
N ASN A 169 22.35 -12.06 -26.97
CA ASN A 169 22.74 -10.68 -26.69
C ASN A 169 21.88 -10.06 -25.58
N PHE A 170 22.22 -8.84 -25.18
CA PHE A 170 21.51 -8.10 -24.13
C PHE A 170 20.02 -7.91 -24.47
N ASN A 171 19.67 -7.56 -25.71
CA ASN A 171 18.28 -7.33 -26.10
C ASN A 171 17.44 -8.61 -26.00
N ASP A 172 18.01 -9.77 -26.36
CA ASP A 172 17.35 -11.07 -26.18
C ASP A 172 17.09 -11.34 -24.69
N ARG A 173 18.10 -11.13 -23.83
CA ARG A 173 17.96 -11.29 -22.37
C ARG A 173 16.93 -10.32 -21.79
N LEU A 174 16.96 -9.06 -22.19
CA LEU A 174 15.99 -8.05 -21.78
C LEU A 174 14.56 -8.44 -22.19
N ASN A 175 14.38 -9.08 -23.35
CA ASN A 175 13.08 -9.58 -23.79
C ASN A 175 12.58 -10.75 -22.94
N VAL A 176 13.46 -11.69 -22.56
CA VAL A 176 13.13 -12.73 -21.58
C VAL A 176 12.70 -12.09 -20.25
N PHE A 177 13.48 -11.13 -19.76
CA PHE A 177 13.12 -10.39 -18.55
C PHE A 177 11.76 -9.68 -18.65
N LYS A 178 11.47 -9.00 -19.76
CA LYS A 178 10.17 -8.31 -20.01
C LYS A 178 8.97 -9.26 -20.11
N LYS A 179 9.19 -10.50 -20.53
CA LYS A 179 8.16 -11.55 -20.56
C LYS A 179 7.63 -11.83 -19.15
N TYR A 180 8.50 -11.80 -18.16
CA TYR A 180 8.20 -12.20 -16.79
C TYR A 180 8.07 -11.05 -15.80
N TYR A 181 8.78 -9.95 -16.01
CA TYR A 181 8.83 -8.79 -15.11
C TYR A 181 8.32 -7.52 -15.77
N ASN A 182 7.77 -6.60 -14.96
CA ASN A 182 7.46 -5.25 -15.42
C ASN A 182 8.77 -4.46 -15.40
N ILE A 183 9.22 -4.03 -16.58
CA ILE A 183 10.50 -3.35 -16.74
C ILE A 183 10.29 -2.09 -17.56
N GLU A 184 10.69 -0.97 -16.99
CA GLU A 184 10.62 0.35 -17.60
C GLU A 184 12.01 0.94 -17.78
N LYS A 185 12.25 1.57 -18.93
CA LYS A 185 13.50 2.30 -19.17
C LYS A 185 13.34 3.72 -18.64
N THR A 186 14.26 4.16 -17.78
CA THR A 186 14.14 5.43 -17.04
C THR A 186 14.75 6.62 -17.75
N ASN A 187 15.73 6.39 -18.62
CA ASN A 187 16.38 7.44 -19.39
C ASN A 187 16.85 6.92 -20.75
N GLU A 188 16.33 7.51 -21.83
CA GLU A 188 16.68 7.16 -23.20
C GLU A 188 18.09 7.63 -23.60
N ASN A 189 18.63 8.65 -22.91
CA ASN A 189 19.85 9.35 -23.31
C ASN A 189 21.16 8.74 -22.75
N ILE A 190 21.07 7.72 -21.91
CA ILE A 190 22.25 7.05 -21.33
C ILE A 190 22.40 5.68 -21.97
N ALA A 191 23.50 5.46 -22.70
CA ALA A 191 23.87 4.19 -23.32
C ALA A 191 24.46 3.20 -22.30
N THR A 192 23.78 3.02 -21.17
CA THR A 192 24.12 2.01 -20.16
C THR A 192 23.25 0.79 -20.35
N GLN A 193 23.84 -0.39 -20.19
CA GLN A 193 23.13 -1.66 -20.14
C GLN A 193 23.52 -2.38 -18.86
N PHE A 194 22.60 -3.13 -18.28
CA PHE A 194 22.93 -4.12 -17.27
C PHE A 194 23.12 -5.46 -17.97
N ASP A 195 23.94 -6.33 -17.43
CA ASP A 195 23.99 -7.72 -17.85
C ASP A 195 24.34 -8.59 -16.65
N PHE A 196 24.21 -9.90 -16.81
CA PHE A 196 24.34 -10.84 -15.71
C PHE A 196 25.53 -11.74 -15.89
N ASP A 197 26.18 -12.03 -14.77
CA ASP A 197 27.19 -13.07 -14.69
C ASP A 197 26.51 -14.40 -14.30
N PHE A 198 26.28 -15.24 -15.29
CA PHE A 198 25.67 -16.56 -15.13
C PHE A 198 26.66 -17.62 -14.58
N THR A 199 27.90 -17.25 -14.25
CA THR A 199 28.86 -18.20 -13.65
C THR A 199 28.49 -18.55 -12.21
N ASN A 200 27.93 -17.59 -11.47
CA ASN A 200 27.54 -17.75 -10.07
C ASN A 200 26.06 -17.41 -9.90
N ILE A 201 25.21 -18.43 -10.05
CA ILE A 201 23.77 -18.33 -9.82
C ILE A 201 23.42 -19.24 -8.65
N SER A 202 22.68 -18.71 -7.67
CA SER A 202 22.10 -19.52 -6.60
C SER A 202 20.59 -19.47 -6.68
N ILE A 203 19.96 -20.64 -6.53
CA ILE A 203 18.51 -20.78 -6.43
C ILE A 203 18.22 -21.27 -5.01
N ASN A 204 17.53 -20.45 -4.22
CA ASN A 204 17.23 -20.74 -2.82
C ASN A 204 15.72 -20.86 -2.60
N LYS A 205 15.28 -21.70 -1.65
CA LYS A 205 13.87 -21.71 -1.22
C LYS A 205 13.64 -20.49 -0.32
N GLY A 206 12.74 -19.61 -0.71
CA GLY A 206 12.32 -18.42 0.02
C GLY A 206 11.30 -18.71 1.13
N HIS A 207 10.83 -17.65 1.77
CA HIS A 207 9.99 -17.71 2.98
C HIS A 207 8.59 -18.34 2.76
N ASP A 208 8.04 -18.25 1.55
CA ASP A 208 6.67 -18.69 1.21
C ASP A 208 6.62 -19.86 0.22
N GLU A 209 7.59 -20.78 0.30
CA GLU A 209 7.77 -21.90 -0.63
C GLU A 209 8.07 -21.54 -2.10
N ASN A 210 8.10 -20.25 -2.42
CA ASN A 210 8.63 -19.74 -3.67
C ASN A 210 10.16 -19.83 -3.70
N TYR A 211 10.73 -19.87 -4.90
CA TYR A 211 12.17 -19.85 -5.08
C TYR A 211 12.67 -18.43 -5.37
N GLU A 212 13.90 -18.19 -4.93
CA GLU A 212 14.61 -16.92 -5.09
C GLU A 212 15.86 -17.16 -5.94
N ILE A 213 16.06 -16.36 -6.98
CA ILE A 213 17.28 -16.39 -7.78
C ILE A 213 18.19 -15.27 -7.31
N THR A 214 19.42 -15.64 -7.00
CA THR A 214 20.53 -14.75 -6.68
C THR A 214 21.52 -14.79 -7.83
N ILE A 215 21.73 -13.66 -8.49
CA ILE A 215 22.66 -13.55 -9.62
C ILE A 215 23.47 -12.26 -9.53
N ASN A 216 24.76 -12.32 -9.87
CA ASN A 216 25.61 -11.15 -9.93
C ASN A 216 25.29 -10.34 -11.19
N GLY A 217 25.00 -9.05 -11.03
CA GLY A 217 24.86 -8.11 -12.13
C GLY A 217 26.17 -7.40 -12.47
N TYR A 218 26.24 -6.76 -13.63
CA TYR A 218 27.24 -5.75 -13.96
C TYR A 218 26.63 -4.68 -14.88
N ILE A 219 27.19 -3.47 -14.87
CA ILE A 219 26.78 -2.39 -15.78
C ILE A 219 27.88 -2.17 -16.81
N SER A 220 27.51 -2.19 -18.08
CA SER A 220 28.36 -1.70 -19.15
C SER A 220 27.92 -0.31 -19.57
N ILE A 221 28.90 0.56 -19.80
CA ILE A 221 28.69 1.86 -20.43
C ILE A 221 29.19 1.67 -21.87
N ASN A 222 28.28 1.77 -22.84
CA ASN A 222 28.54 1.73 -24.28
C ASN A 222 28.80 0.33 -24.88
N GLU A 223 28.00 -0.07 -25.88
CA GLU A 223 28.13 -1.35 -26.61
C GLU A 223 29.47 -1.50 -27.33
N SER A 224 30.16 -0.38 -27.61
CA SER A 224 31.37 -0.35 -28.44
C SER A 224 32.70 -0.40 -27.68
N THR A 225 32.75 -0.03 -26.39
CA THR A 225 34.02 0.13 -25.66
C THR A 225 34.38 -1.07 -24.77
N GLN A 226 33.49 -2.04 -24.59
CA GLN A 226 33.67 -3.21 -23.70
C GLN A 226 34.07 -2.86 -22.25
N GLU A 227 33.97 -1.60 -21.82
CA GLU A 227 34.23 -1.21 -20.44
C GLU A 227 33.08 -1.71 -19.55
N LYS A 228 33.33 -2.85 -18.92
CA LYS A 228 32.45 -3.42 -17.90
C LYS A 228 32.83 -2.84 -16.55
N THR A 229 31.95 -2.05 -15.96
CA THR A 229 32.08 -1.70 -14.55
C THR A 229 31.33 -2.75 -13.74
N ASN A 230 32.07 -3.54 -12.98
CA ASN A 230 31.46 -4.50 -12.09
C ASN A 230 30.76 -3.74 -10.96
N ILE A 231 29.44 -3.70 -11.02
CA ILE A 231 28.63 -3.40 -9.85
C ILE A 231 28.48 -4.75 -9.16
N ASN A 232 29.20 -5.02 -8.08
CA ASN A 232 29.01 -6.26 -7.32
C ASN A 232 27.65 -6.22 -6.59
N GLU A 233 26.57 -6.05 -7.34
CA GLU A 233 25.20 -6.05 -6.87
C GLU A 233 24.64 -7.44 -7.08
N VAL A 234 24.24 -8.02 -5.95
CA VAL A 234 23.48 -9.25 -5.91
C VAL A 234 22.03 -8.89 -6.21
N ILE A 235 21.51 -9.38 -7.33
CA ILE A 235 20.13 -9.16 -7.73
C ILE A 235 19.31 -10.33 -7.20
N LYS A 236 18.34 -10.01 -6.34
CA LYS A 236 17.39 -10.97 -5.78
C LYS A 236 16.10 -10.89 -6.59
N LEU A 237 15.73 -12.00 -7.22
CA LEU A 237 14.50 -12.15 -7.99
C LEU A 237 13.60 -13.18 -7.30
N GLU A 238 12.32 -12.85 -7.09
CA GLU A 238 11.41 -13.64 -6.27
C GLU A 238 10.17 -14.11 -7.07
N GLY A 239 9.42 -15.07 -6.51
CA GLY A 239 8.13 -15.53 -7.02
C GLY A 239 8.16 -16.78 -7.90
N PHE A 240 9.31 -17.44 -8.06
CA PHE A 240 9.44 -18.61 -8.94
C PHE A 240 8.81 -19.87 -8.34
N SER A 241 8.19 -20.69 -9.20
CA SER A 241 7.60 -21.97 -8.81
C SER A 241 8.60 -23.12 -8.97
N GLY A 242 8.95 -23.82 -7.89
CA GLY A 242 9.87 -24.97 -8.00
C GLY A 242 11.32 -24.59 -8.38
N ALA A 243 12.21 -25.58 -8.29
CA ALA A 243 13.56 -25.57 -8.85
C ALA A 243 13.72 -26.69 -9.87
#